data_AF-A0A6A0BAL9-F1
#
_entry.id   AF-A0A6A0BAL9-F1
#
_cell.length_a   1.000
_cell.length_b   1.000
_cell.length_c   1.000
_cell.angle_alpha   90.00
_cell.angle_beta   90.00
_cell.angle_gamma   90.00
#
_symmetry.space_group_name_H-M   'P 1'
#
loop_
_entity.id
_entity.type
_entity.pdbx_description
1 polymer ?
#
loop_
_entity_poly.entity_id
_entity_poly.type
_entity_poly.pdbx_seq_one_letter_code
_entity_poly.pdbx_strand_id
1 'polypeptide(L)'
;MILRGAPRTGKTYLAKQIAAEMIGCETDELSDKAQFEFVQFHPSYDYTDFVEGLRPVTSGNDQVDFELRAGSFMAFCDRARGTSFRN
;
A
#
# COMPACT_ATOMS: atom_id res chain seq x y z
N MET A 1 2.97 -14.47 5.96
CA MET A 1 2.62 -15.70 5.22
C MET A 1 2.98 -15.52 3.75
N ILE A 2 3.46 -16.56 3.05
CA ILE A 2 3.73 -16.52 1.60
C ILE A 2 3.07 -17.75 0.95
N LEU A 3 2.09 -17.53 0.07
CA LEU A 3 1.45 -18.60 -0.70
C LEU A 3 2.23 -18.86 -2.00
N ARG A 4 2.75 -20.07 -2.19
CA ARG A 4 3.55 -20.47 -3.37
C ARG A 4 2.86 -21.59 -4.15
N GLY A 5 3.16 -21.69 -5.44
CA GLY A 5 2.64 -22.73 -6.33
C GLY A 5 2.49 -22.25 -7.77
N ALA A 6 2.18 -23.17 -8.68
CA ALA A 6 2.00 -22.91 -10.11
C ALA A 6 1.03 -21.74 -10.40
N PRO A 7 1.18 -21.00 -11.51
CA PRO A 7 0.21 -19.96 -11.88
C PRO A 7 -1.22 -20.52 -11.97
N ARG A 8 -2.23 -19.68 -11.76
CA ARG A 8 -3.67 -20.04 -11.79
C ARG A 8 -4.17 -20.99 -10.67
N THR A 9 -3.38 -21.26 -9.63
CA THR A 9 -3.81 -22.06 -8.45
C THR A 9 -4.59 -21.27 -7.38
N GLY A 10 -5.23 -20.16 -7.74
CA GLY A 10 -6.10 -19.41 -6.80
C GLY A 10 -5.40 -18.70 -5.64
N LYS A 11 -4.07 -18.60 -5.61
CA LYS A 11 -3.32 -17.96 -4.50
C LYS A 11 -3.80 -16.56 -4.16
N THR A 12 -4.04 -15.71 -5.17
CA THR A 12 -4.55 -14.35 -4.97
C THR A 12 -5.97 -14.35 -4.42
N TYR A 13 -6.79 -15.30 -4.85
CA TYR A 13 -8.16 -15.45 -4.36
C TYR A 13 -8.15 -15.87 -2.88
N LEU A 14 -7.38 -16.90 -2.53
CA LEU A 14 -7.23 -17.37 -1.16
C LEU A 14 -6.66 -16.29 -0.23
N ALA A 15 -5.66 -15.53 -0.69
CA ALA A 15 -5.09 -14.43 0.10
C ALA A 15 -6.14 -13.36 0.45
N LYS A 16 -7.03 -13.02 -0.50
CA LYS A 16 -8.13 -12.07 -0.26
C LYS A 16 -9.18 -12.63 0.69
N GLN A 17 -9.53 -13.91 0.57
CA GLN A 17 -10.46 -14.56 1.50
C GLN A 17 -9.92 -14.57 2.94
N ILE A 18 -8.64 -14.93 3.12
CA ILE A 18 -8.00 -14.91 4.43
C ILE A 18 -7.99 -13.48 5.01
N ALA A 19 -7.70 -12.46 4.19
CA ALA A 19 -7.74 -11.07 4.64
C ALA A 19 -9.16 -10.62 5.04
N ALA A 20 -10.17 -10.98 4.26
CA ALA A 20 -11.57 -10.68 4.54
C ALA A 20 -12.03 -11.34 5.85
N GLU A 21 -11.67 -12.60 6.08
CA GLU A 21 -11.94 -13.33 7.32
C GLU A 21 -11.24 -12.68 8.53
N MET A 22 -9.97 -12.27 8.39
CA MET A 22 -9.23 -11.57 9.44
C MET A 22 -9.84 -10.22 9.82
N ILE A 23 -10.40 -9.50 8.84
CA ILE A 23 -11.04 -8.19 9.06
C ILE A 23 -12.49 -8.35 9.52
N GLY A 24 -13.14 -9.48 9.24
CA GLY A 24 -14.53 -9.75 9.55
C GLY A 24 -15.50 -9.12 8.55
N CYS A 25 -15.19 -9.20 7.25
CA CYS A 25 -16.06 -8.71 6.18
C CYS A 25 -16.15 -9.67 4.99
N GLU A 26 -17.05 -9.38 4.05
CA GLU A 26 -17.12 -10.10 2.79
C GLU A 26 -15.93 -9.77 1.88
N THR A 27 -15.57 -10.70 0.99
CA THR A 27 -14.42 -10.53 0.09
C THR A 27 -14.63 -9.36 -0.90
N ASP A 28 -15.88 -9.10 -1.29
CA ASP A 28 -16.23 -8.02 -2.23
C ASP A 28 -16.12 -6.63 -1.58
N GLU A 29 -16.29 -6.54 -0.25
CA GLU A 29 -16.14 -5.29 0.52
C GLU A 29 -14.68 -4.98 0.89
N LEU A 30 -13.76 -5.92 0.65
CA LEU A 30 -12.39 -5.85 1.13
C LEU A 30 -11.67 -4.59 0.65
N SER A 31 -11.94 -4.15 -0.58
CA SER A 31 -11.35 -2.95 -1.19
C SER A 31 -11.75 -1.66 -0.48
N ASP A 32 -12.86 -1.65 0.25
CA ASP A 32 -13.37 -0.46 0.96
C ASP A 32 -12.88 -0.41 2.42
N LYS A 33 -12.20 -1.45 2.90
CA LYS A 33 -11.70 -1.50 4.28
C LYS A 33 -10.36 -0.80 4.39
N ALA A 34 -10.27 0.19 5.28
CA ALA A 34 -9.02 0.88 5.59
C ALA A 34 -7.91 -0.05 6.12
N GLN A 35 -8.28 -1.22 6.66
CA GLN A 35 -7.38 -2.27 7.15
C GLN A 35 -6.79 -3.16 6.04
N PHE A 36 -7.13 -2.89 4.77
CA PHE A 36 -6.65 -3.65 3.63
C PHE A 36 -5.95 -2.74 2.61
N GLU A 37 -4.86 -3.24 2.03
CA GLU A 37 -4.14 -2.61 0.92
C GLU A 37 -3.63 -3.72 -0.01
N PHE A 38 -3.80 -3.55 -1.32
CA PHE A 38 -3.42 -4.57 -2.30
C PHE A 38 -2.34 -4.04 -3.25
N VAL A 39 -1.14 -4.60 -3.13
CA VAL A 39 0.01 -4.24 -3.97
C VAL A 39 0.46 -5.41 -4.86
N GLN A 40 0.91 -5.09 -6.07
CA GLN A 40 1.51 -6.04 -7.00
C GLN A 40 2.92 -5.57 -7.37
N PHE A 41 3.93 -6.35 -6.98
CA PHE A 41 5.32 -6.06 -7.33
C PHE A 41 5.58 -6.29 -8.82
N HIS A 42 6.34 -5.37 -9.42
CA HIS A 42 6.94 -5.47 -10.75
C HIS A 42 8.43 -5.09 -10.69
N PRO A 43 9.27 -5.44 -11.68
CA PRO A 43 10.72 -5.16 -11.62
C PRO A 43 11.08 -3.68 -11.42
N SER A 44 10.24 -2.76 -11.89
CA SER A 44 10.43 -1.32 -11.68
C SER A 44 9.80 -0.77 -10.38
N TYR A 45 9.22 -1.62 -9.52
CA TYR A 45 8.62 -1.20 -8.26
C TYR A 45 9.70 -1.24 -7.19
N ASP A 46 10.11 -0.07 -6.71
CA ASP A 46 11.30 0.06 -5.88
C ASP A 46 10.99 0.54 -4.46
N TYR A 47 12.07 0.81 -3.70
CA TYR A 47 11.98 1.30 -2.33
C TYR A 47 11.16 2.58 -2.22
N THR A 48 11.29 3.50 -3.19
CA THR A 48 10.62 4.80 -3.16
C THR A 48 9.12 4.71 -3.34
N ASP A 49 8.65 3.65 -3.99
CA ASP A 49 7.22 3.39 -4.18
C ASP A 49 6.60 2.61 -3.01
N PHE A 50 7.37 1.71 -2.39
CA PHE A 50 6.88 0.86 -1.30
C PHE A 50 7.04 1.49 0.08
N VAL A 51 8.20 2.09 0.37
CA VAL A 51 8.56 2.57 1.71
C VAL A 51 8.45 4.09 1.78
N GLU A 52 9.38 4.82 1.18
CA GLU A 52 9.36 6.29 1.12
C GLU A 52 10.38 6.82 0.10
N GLY A 53 10.12 8.00 -0.47
CA GLY A 53 11.01 8.62 -1.43
C GLY A 53 10.88 10.14 -1.50
N LEU A 54 11.97 10.80 -1.88
CA LEU A 54 11.96 12.23 -2.17
C LEU A 54 11.21 12.49 -3.48
N ARG A 55 10.19 13.35 -3.44
CA ARG A 55 9.45 13.78 -4.63
C ARG A 55 9.60 15.30 -4.78
N PRO A 56 9.81 15.81 -6.01
CA PRO A 56 9.92 17.24 -6.24
C PRO A 56 8.55 17.90 -6.02
N VAL A 57 8.56 19.08 -5.42
CA VAL A 57 7.40 19.96 -5.28
C VAL A 57 7.72 21.36 -5.79
N THR A 58 6.73 21.98 -6.42
CA THR A 58 6.87 23.36 -6.88
C THR A 58 6.44 24.30 -5.77
N SER A 59 7.41 25.02 -5.20
CA SER A 59 7.14 26.15 -4.33
C SER A 59 6.78 27.36 -5.19
N GLY A 60 5.87 28.23 -4.73
CA GLY A 60 5.27 29.33 -5.50
C GLY A 60 6.23 30.42 -6.05
N ASN A 61 7.55 30.23 -5.87
CA ASN A 61 8.62 31.12 -6.31
C ASN A 61 9.49 30.52 -7.43
N ASP A 62 8.95 29.60 -8.24
CA ASP A 62 9.68 28.86 -9.30
C ASP A 62 10.89 28.05 -8.81
N GLN A 63 10.96 27.73 -7.51
CA GLN A 63 11.99 26.88 -6.93
C GLN A 63 11.46 25.45 -6.78
N VAL A 64 12.31 24.48 -7.15
CA VAL A 64 12.04 23.05 -6.95
C VAL A 64 12.57 22.66 -5.57
N ASP A 65 11.65 22.35 -4.67
CA ASP A 65 11.96 21.72 -3.38
C ASP A 65 11.73 20.21 -3.47
N PHE A 66 12.20 19.48 -2.47
CA PHE A 66 11.95 18.05 -2.34
C PHE A 66 11.27 17.77 -1.01
N GLU A 67 10.22 16.97 -1.05
CA GLU A 67 9.56 16.48 0.16
C GLU A 67 9.67 14.95 0.23
N LEU A 68 9.81 14.44 1.45
CA LEU A 68 9.76 13.01 1.71
C LEU A 68 8.31 12.55 1.66
N ARG A 69 7.98 11.64 0.75
CA ARG A 69 6.65 11.05 0.65
C ARG A 69 6.66 9.58 1.05
N ALA A 70 5.69 9.21 1.88
CA ALA A 70 5.43 7.82 2.23
C ALA A 70 4.98 7.02 1.00
N GLY A 71 5.57 5.84 0.82
CA GLY A 71 5.14 4.83 -0.13
C GLY A 71 3.92 4.05 0.38
N SER A 72 3.48 3.06 -0.40
CA SER A 72 2.25 2.30 -0.11
C SER A 72 2.24 1.63 1.26
N PHE A 73 3.37 1.05 1.69
CA PHE A 73 3.49 0.36 2.97
C PHE A 73 3.50 1.33 4.15
N MET A 74 4.30 2.41 4.08
CA MET A 74 4.34 3.40 5.16
C MET A 74 2.99 4.10 5.32
N ALA A 75 2.38 4.51 4.20
CA ALA A 75 1.05 5.11 4.22
C ALA A 75 0.00 4.15 4.83
N PHE A 76 0.08 2.85 4.54
CA PHE A 76 -0.78 1.84 5.17
C PHE A 76 -0.53 1.70 6.68
N CYS A 77 0.73 1.68 7.11
CA CYS A 77 1.09 1.67 8.53
C CYS A 77 0.59 2.92 9.28
N ASP A 78 0.69 4.10 8.67
CA ASP A 78 0.24 5.35 9.31
C ASP A 78 -1.27 5.39 9.48
N ARG A 79 -2.03 4.90 8.48
CA ARG A 79 -3.48 4.68 8.61
C ARG A 79 -3.79 3.73 9.75
N ALA A 80 -3.07 2.62 9.88
CA ALA A 80 -3.27 1.65 10.94
C ALA A 80 -2.95 2.20 12.34
N ARG A 81 -2.00 3.15 12.45
CA ARG A 81 -1.67 3.84 13.71
C ARG A 81 -2.69 4.91 14.11
N GLY A 82 -3.54 5.35 13.18
CA GLY A 82 -4.38 6.54 13.36
C GLY A 82 -3.57 7.85 13.32
N THR A 83 -2.33 7.80 12.79
CA THR A 83 -1.50 8.99 12.63
C THR A 83 -1.96 9.73 11.38
N SER A 84 -2.72 10.81 11.56
CA SER A 84 -2.90 11.78 10.47
C SER A 84 -1.58 12.51 10.28
N PHE A 85 -0.98 12.41 9.08
CA PHE A 85 0.21 13.18 8.73
C PHE A 85 -0.10 14.66 8.94
N ARG A 86 0.47 15.24 9.99
CA ARG A 86 0.40 16.68 10.25
C ARG A 86 1.35 17.35 9.27
N ASN A 87 0.77 17.93 8.23
CA ASN A 87 1.38 19.05 7.50
C ASN A 87 0.85 20.36 8.10
#